data_AF-A0A957Z054-F1
#
_entry.id   AF-A0A957Z054-F1
#
_cell.length_a   1.000
_cell.length_b   1.000
_cell.length_c   1.000
_cell.angle_alpha   90.00
_cell.angle_beta   90.00
_cell.angle_gamma   90.00
#
_symmetry.space_group_name_H-M   'P 1'
#
loop_
_entity.id
_entity.type
_entity.pdbx_description
1 polymer ?
#
loop_
_entity_poly.entity_id
_entity_poly.type
_entity_poly.pdbx_seq_one_letter_code
_entity_poly.pdbx_strand_id
1 'polypeptide(L)'
;RNITLPLLSPTIYFLTLYSVIGTFKAFNHLYVLRNAAALGTTDTASIVIFEAFKRDTRYGYASALAILLLIIILILTYVNNRIASKRVFYG
;
A
#
# COMPACT_ATOMS: atom_id res chain seq x y z
N ARG A 1 8.18 36.00 -3.58
CA ARG A 1 8.25 35.33 -2.26
C ARG A 1 7.49 34.01 -2.37
N ASN A 2 8.20 32.87 -2.49
CA ASN A 2 7.78 31.47 -2.26
C ASN A 2 8.90 30.55 -2.80
N ILE A 3 10.04 30.49 -2.10
CA ILE A 3 11.23 29.70 -2.49
C ILE A 3 11.24 28.31 -1.81
N THR A 4 10.28 28.01 -0.93
CA THR A 4 10.25 26.76 -0.15
C THR A 4 9.78 25.52 -0.91
N LEU A 5 8.83 25.67 -1.85
CA LEU A 5 8.31 24.56 -2.65
C LEU A 5 9.36 23.84 -3.53
N PRO A 6 10.27 24.54 -4.24
CA PRO A 6 11.26 23.85 -5.08
C PRO A 6 12.36 23.14 -4.28
N LEU A 7 12.80 23.65 -3.12
CA LEU A 7 13.83 22.99 -2.29
C LEU A 7 13.31 21.78 -1.50
N LEU A 8 12.00 21.74 -1.16
CA LEU A 8 11.35 20.60 -0.52
C LEU A 8 10.80 19.56 -1.51
N SER A 9 10.85 19.85 -2.81
CA SER A 9 10.43 18.93 -3.87
C SER A 9 10.95 17.49 -3.66
N PRO A 10 12.25 17.26 -3.39
CA PRO A 10 12.77 15.90 -3.20
C PRO A 10 12.14 15.19 -2.00
N THR A 11 11.90 15.91 -0.91
CA THR A 11 11.35 15.37 0.34
C THR A 11 9.86 15.10 0.22
N ILE A 12 9.10 15.99 -0.43
CA ILE A 12 7.66 15.80 -0.70
C ILE A 12 7.45 14.63 -1.67
N TYR A 13 8.33 14.45 -2.66
CA TYR A 13 8.30 13.28 -3.54
C TYR A 13 8.55 11.97 -2.79
N PHE A 14 9.56 11.95 -1.92
CA PHE A 14 9.83 10.77 -1.11
C PHE A 14 8.65 10.46 -0.16
N LEU A 15 8.10 11.48 0.51
CA LEU A 15 7.00 11.31 1.45
C LEU A 15 5.72 10.85 0.76
N THR A 16 5.42 11.34 -0.44
CA THR A 16 4.26 10.90 -1.22
C THR A 16 4.42 9.45 -1.70
N LEU A 17 5.60 9.08 -2.20
CA LEU A 17 5.93 7.69 -2.55
C LEU A 17 5.75 6.75 -1.35
N TYR A 18 6.33 7.12 -0.21
CA TYR A 18 6.26 6.35 1.02
C TYR A 18 4.81 6.22 1.52
N SER A 19 4.04 7.31 1.46
CA SER A 19 2.64 7.33 1.90
C SER A 19 1.77 6.44 1.01
N VAL A 20 1.95 6.49 -0.31
CA VAL A 20 1.22 5.61 -1.25
C VAL A 20 1.50 4.15 -0.93
N ILE A 21 2.78 3.76 -0.80
CA ILE A 21 3.16 2.38 -0.43
C ILE A 21 2.59 2.01 0.95
N GLY A 22 2.62 2.95 1.90
CA GLY A 22 2.09 2.80 3.24
C GLY A 22 0.60 2.47 3.25
N THR A 23 -0.21 3.16 2.43
CA THR A 23 -1.66 2.91 2.32
C THR A 23 -1.96 1.49 1.84
N PHE A 24 -1.25 0.99 0.82
CA PHE A 24 -1.44 -0.39 0.34
C PHE A 24 -0.98 -1.45 1.36
N LYS A 25 -0.09 -1.08 2.29
CA LYS A 25 0.38 -1.94 3.39
C LYS A 25 -0.39 -1.74 4.70
N ALA A 26 -1.37 -0.84 4.76
CA ALA A 26 -2.04 -0.41 6.00
C ALA A 26 -3.03 -1.46 6.57
N PHE A 27 -2.69 -2.75 6.53
CA PHE A 27 -3.52 -3.84 7.04
C PHE A 27 -3.97 -3.62 8.49
N ASN A 28 -3.03 -3.34 9.39
CA ASN A 28 -3.34 -3.24 10.81
C ASN A 28 -4.34 -2.11 11.10
N HIS A 29 -4.16 -0.98 10.43
CA HIS A 29 -5.04 0.17 10.59
C HIS A 29 -6.46 -0.14 10.09
N LEU A 30 -6.57 -0.77 8.91
CA LEU A 30 -7.85 -1.15 8.34
C LEU A 30 -8.54 -2.29 9.12
N TYR A 31 -7.76 -3.21 9.70
CA TYR A 31 -8.28 -4.30 10.50
C TYR A 31 -8.84 -3.83 11.85
N VAL A 32 -8.17 -2.89 12.53
CA VAL A 32 -8.64 -2.33 13.81
C VAL A 32 -9.90 -1.46 13.61
N LEU A 33 -9.98 -0.73 12.50
CA LEU A 33 -11.15 0.07 12.14
C LEU A 33 -12.30 -0.77 11.55
N ARG A 34 -12.06 -2.04 11.25
CA ARG A 34 -13.08 -2.92 10.66
C ARG A 34 -14.19 -3.15 11.68
N ASN A 35 -15.41 -2.82 11.27
CA ASN A 35 -16.59 -3.13 12.06
C ASN A 35 -17.20 -4.45 11.57
N ALA A 36 -17.50 -5.36 12.49
CA ALA A 36 -18.08 -6.68 12.16
C ALA A 36 -19.43 -6.58 11.43
N ALA A 37 -20.11 -5.44 11.53
CA ALA A 37 -21.38 -5.16 10.86
C ALA A 37 -21.26 -4.94 9.33
N ALA A 38 -20.06 -4.75 8.78
CA ALA A 38 -19.89 -4.42 7.36
C ALA A 38 -20.05 -5.61 6.40
N LEU A 39 -20.25 -6.84 6.91
CA LEU A 39 -20.46 -8.08 6.12
C LEU A 39 -19.47 -8.26 4.94
N GLY A 40 -18.25 -7.76 5.09
CA GLY A 40 -17.18 -7.86 4.10
C GLY A 40 -17.21 -6.84 2.95
N THR A 41 -18.08 -5.83 3.01
CA THR A 41 -18.12 -4.76 1.98
C THR A 41 -16.92 -3.81 2.04
N THR A 42 -16.22 -3.76 3.18
CA THR A 42 -15.01 -2.94 3.38
C THR A 42 -13.72 -3.76 3.39
N ASP A 43 -13.77 -5.01 2.90
CA ASP A 43 -12.62 -5.91 3.00
C ASP A 43 -11.59 -5.62 1.91
N THR A 44 -10.50 -4.97 2.30
CA THR A 44 -9.28 -4.88 1.50
C THR A 44 -8.65 -6.25 1.29
N ALA A 45 -7.87 -6.42 0.21
CA ALA A 45 -7.20 -7.68 -0.12
C ALA A 45 -6.39 -8.29 1.04
N SER A 46 -5.72 -7.45 1.86
CA SER A 46 -5.01 -7.90 3.07
C SER A 46 -5.92 -8.49 4.15
N ILE A 47 -7.15 -7.98 4.28
CA ILE A 47 -8.16 -8.50 5.21
C ILE A 47 -8.67 -9.86 4.72
N VAL A 48 -8.94 -10.00 3.43
CA VAL A 48 -9.38 -11.26 2.81
C VAL A 48 -8.33 -12.36 3.00
N ILE A 49 -7.05 -12.06 2.81
CA ILE A 49 -5.93 -13.00 3.06
C ILE A 49 -5.92 -13.44 4.52
N PHE A 50 -6.07 -12.48 5.45
CA PHE A 50 -6.04 -12.76 6.88
C PHE A 50 -7.24 -13.59 7.32
N GLU A 51 -8.42 -13.33 6.77
CA GLU A 51 -9.64 -14.10 7.06
C GLU A 51 -9.56 -15.51 6.48
N ALA A 52 -9.02 -15.69 5.26
CA ALA A 52 -8.75 -17.00 4.69
C ALA A 52 -7.72 -17.81 5.51
N PHE A 53 -6.76 -17.12 6.15
CA PHE A 53 -5.77 -17.74 7.02
C PHE A 53 -6.37 -18.17 8.37
N LYS A 54 -7.14 -17.28 9.03
CA LYS A 54 -7.70 -17.52 10.37
C LYS A 54 -8.97 -18.37 10.39
N ARG A 55 -9.88 -18.13 9.46
CA ARG A 55 -11.27 -18.60 9.54
C ARG A 55 -11.48 -19.94 8.82
N ASP A 56 -10.88 -20.08 7.64
CA ASP A 56 -11.05 -21.27 6.80
C ASP A 56 -9.95 -22.32 7.01
N THR A 57 -8.89 -22.02 7.79
CA THR A 57 -7.67 -22.85 7.92
C THR A 57 -7.01 -23.21 6.58
N ARG A 58 -7.32 -22.46 5.52
CA ARG A 58 -6.82 -22.67 4.15
C ARG A 58 -5.50 -21.93 3.95
N TYR A 59 -4.46 -22.37 4.66
CA TYR A 59 -3.14 -21.74 4.66
C TYR A 59 -2.52 -21.65 3.26
N GLY A 60 -2.70 -22.67 2.42
CA GLY A 60 -2.18 -22.66 1.04
C GLY A 60 -2.84 -21.59 0.17
N TYR A 61 -4.15 -21.40 0.31
CA TYR A 61 -4.90 -20.39 -0.44
C TYR A 61 -4.55 -18.97 0.03
N ALA A 62 -4.46 -18.78 1.35
CA ALA A 62 -4.04 -17.50 1.93
C ALA A 62 -2.62 -17.11 1.50
N SER A 63 -1.68 -18.07 1.47
CA SER A 63 -0.31 -17.84 1.00
C SER A 63 -0.26 -17.49 -0.49
N ALA A 64 -1.06 -18.15 -1.34
CA ALA A 64 -1.14 -17.83 -2.76
C ALA A 64 -1.65 -16.39 -2.99
N LEU A 65 -2.69 -15.98 -2.25
CA LEU A 65 -3.21 -14.62 -2.30
C LEU A 65 -2.19 -13.59 -1.76
N ALA A 66 -1.43 -13.94 -0.72
CA ALA A 66 -0.36 -13.08 -0.18
C ALA A 66 0.77 -12.86 -1.19
N ILE A 67 1.18 -13.91 -1.91
CA ILE A 67 2.17 -13.79 -3.00
C ILE A 67 1.62 -12.94 -4.15
N LEU A 68 0.36 -13.11 -4.51
CA LEU A 68 -0.29 -12.30 -5.56
C LEU A 68 -0.33 -10.80 -5.15
N LEU A 69 -0.69 -10.51 -3.90
CA LEU A 69 -0.66 -9.16 -3.35
C LEU A 69 0.76 -8.57 -3.34
N LEU A 70 1.77 -9.38 -3.00
CA LEU A 70 3.18 -8.99 -3.06
C LEU A 70 3.59 -8.56 -4.48
N ILE A 71 3.20 -9.33 -5.49
CA ILE A 71 3.48 -9.01 -6.90
C ILE A 71 2.84 -7.67 -7.29
N ILE A 72 1.58 -7.44 -6.89
CA ILE A 72 0.90 -6.17 -7.15
C ILE A 72 1.64 -5.00 -6.50
N ILE A 73 2.03 -5.14 -5.23
CA ILE A 73 2.78 -4.09 -4.51
C ILE A 73 4.15 -3.85 -5.16
N LEU A 74 4.83 -4.90 -5.64
CA LEU A 74 6.10 -4.79 -6.37
C LEU A 74 5.94 -4.00 -7.66
N ILE A 75 4.92 -4.32 -8.46
CA ILE A 75 4.61 -3.58 -9.70
C ILE A 75 4.31 -2.12 -9.37
N LEU A 76 3.48 -1.88 -8.35
CA LEU A 76 3.13 -0.54 -7.92
C LEU A 76 4.35 0.24 -7.44
N THR A 77 5.24 -0.40 -6.67
CA THR A 77 6.51 0.17 -6.19
C THR A 77 7.44 0.50 -7.36
N TYR A 78 7.55 -0.39 -8.34
CA TYR A 78 8.34 -0.17 -9.54
C TYR A 78 7.82 1.02 -10.37
N VAL A 79 6.51 1.09 -10.58
CA VAL A 79 5.85 2.21 -11.27
C VAL A 79 6.06 3.52 -10.51
N ASN A 80 5.86 3.51 -9.19
CA ASN A 80 6.07 4.68 -8.34
C ASN A 80 7.53 5.15 -8.36
N ASN A 81 8.50 4.25 -8.28
CA ASN A 81 9.93 4.57 -8.38
C ASN A 81 10.29 5.15 -9.75
N ARG A 82 9.70 4.63 -10.83
CA ARG A 82 9.93 5.13 -12.19
C ARG A 82 9.30 6.51 -12.45
N ILE A 83 8.14 6.78 -11.85
CA ILE A 83 7.51 8.11 -11.87
C ILE A 83 8.33 9.10 -11.05
N ALA A 84 8.86 8.67 -9.89
CA ALA A 84 9.72 9.50 -9.05
C ALA A 84 10.99 9.93 -9.79
N SER A 85 11.67 9.00 -10.47
CA SER A 85 12.87 9.29 -11.26
C SER A 85 12.64 10.31 -12.39
N LYS A 86 11.44 10.37 -13.00
CA LYS A 86 11.12 11.31 -14.08
C LYS A 86 10.80 12.75 -13.64
N ARG A 87 10.60 13.01 -12.34
CA ARG A 87 10.23 14.34 -11.82
C ARG A 87 11.30 14.96 -10.92
N VAL A 88 12.47 14.32 -10.81
CA VAL A 88 13.61 14.88 -10.06
C VAL A 88 14.32 15.90 -10.95
N PHE A 89 13.91 17.15 -10.86
CA PHE A 89 14.78 18.26 -11.29
C PHE A 89 15.84 18.42 -10.21
N TYR A 90 17.01 17.80 -10.43
CA TYR A 90 18.23 18.20 -9.74
C TYR A 90 18.60 19.59 -10.27
N GLY A 91 18.10 20.62 -9.61
CA GLY A 91 18.71 21.95 -9.65
C GLY A 91 19.86 21.99 -8.65
#